data_AF-G6AZX6-F1
#
_entry.id   AF-G6AZX6-F1
#
_cell.length_a   1.000
_cell.length_b   1.000
_cell.length_c   1.000
_cell.angle_alpha   90.00
_cell.angle_beta   90.00
_cell.angle_gamma   90.00
#
_symmetry.space_group_name_H-M   'P 1'
#
loop_
_entity.id
_entity.type
_entity.pdbx_description
1 polymer ?
#
loop_
_entity_poly.entity_id
_entity_poly.type
_entity_poly.pdbx_seq_one_letter_code
_entity_poly.pdbx_strand_id
1 'polypeptide(L)'
;MKKIISPILSIALFTTLILLFLIHFQRVDAQSIYKCDNEKHICYKNSDGKTIVKSKKYTIAFTDTITSIGFVGNRKGKIIGIDNHGKELFEVYKIDNGPDCVSDGLFRIIGKNGKVGFADTCGVIVIPPVFSYATPFLDGEAKVTFEGEEQKQGEYQYWESNQWFLITSPNLLDHSMNEMATSTKFDTPTLTTEEKHKVKELAAQAPDSIKTCFSFLLYKWNYAITHNREMLLSSNTYSYSKLPEFHYLKSMGKQIIPLIMEQLIEPSNFHLLVLYEAVQEDSRKIVKDHTGGEQNRAIMNVKRWLGSK
;
A
#
# COMPACT_ATOMS: atom_id res chain seq x y z
N MET A 1 -52.08 30.42 -5.75
CA MET A 1 -51.07 31.00 -6.66
C MET A 1 -49.72 30.35 -6.38
N LYS A 2 -49.28 29.39 -7.21
CA LYS A 2 -47.95 28.76 -7.07
C LYS A 2 -46.92 29.67 -7.75
N LYS A 3 -45.98 30.23 -6.97
CA LYS A 3 -44.87 31.03 -7.50
C LYS A 3 -43.95 30.12 -8.31
N ILE A 4 -43.91 30.32 -9.62
CA ILE A 4 -42.98 29.66 -10.53
C ILE A 4 -41.62 30.33 -10.31
N ILE A 5 -40.71 29.63 -9.64
CA ILE A 5 -39.32 30.08 -9.52
C ILE A 5 -38.72 29.98 -10.93
N SER A 6 -38.20 31.10 -11.44
CA SER A 6 -37.59 31.16 -12.77
C SER A 6 -36.47 30.11 -12.89
N PRO A 7 -36.41 29.35 -14.00
CA PRO A 7 -35.36 28.35 -14.22
C PRO A 7 -33.94 28.95 -14.16
N ILE A 8 -33.81 30.24 -14.46
CA ILE A 8 -32.53 30.98 -14.40
C ILE A 8 -32.06 31.13 -12.94
N LEU A 9 -32.98 31.36 -12.00
CA LEU A 9 -32.66 31.52 -10.58
C LEU A 9 -32.23 30.17 -9.95
N SER A 10 -32.79 29.06 -10.43
CA SER A 10 -32.44 27.71 -9.98
C SER A 10 -31.07 27.27 -10.48
N ILE A 11 -30.69 27.64 -11.72
CA ILE A 11 -29.38 27.32 -12.30
C ILE A 11 -28.29 28.13 -11.59
N ALA A 12 -28.52 29.42 -11.33
CA ALA A 12 -27.59 30.26 -10.59
C ALA A 12 -27.29 29.69 -9.19
N LEU A 13 -28.34 29.28 -8.44
CA LEU A 13 -28.18 28.69 -7.11
C LEU A 13 -27.37 27.37 -7.13
N PHE A 14 -27.58 26.54 -8.15
CA PHE A 14 -26.89 25.26 -8.32
C PHE A 14 -25.40 25.46 -8.68
N THR A 15 -25.09 26.43 -9.55
CA THR A 15 -23.70 26.77 -9.88
C THR A 15 -22.93 27.35 -8.69
N THR A 16 -23.58 28.17 -7.85
CA THR A 16 -22.95 28.68 -6.62
C THR A 16 -22.73 27.58 -5.58
N LEU A 17 -23.64 26.60 -5.47
CA LEU A 17 -23.45 25.45 -4.59
C LEU A 17 -22.29 24.54 -5.04
N ILE A 18 -22.16 24.31 -6.36
CA ILE A 18 -21.05 23.56 -6.95
C ILE A 18 -19.72 24.29 -6.74
N LEU A 19 -19.70 25.61 -6.89
CA LEU A 19 -18.50 26.41 -6.63
C LEU A 19 -18.11 26.35 -5.14
N LEU A 20 -19.07 26.42 -4.22
CA LEU A 20 -18.83 26.24 -2.77
C LEU A 20 -18.37 24.82 -2.42
N PHE A 21 -18.87 23.79 -3.13
CA PHE A 21 -18.45 22.40 -2.97
C PHE A 21 -17.02 22.16 -3.51
N LEU A 22 -16.65 22.83 -4.59
CA LEU A 22 -15.28 22.82 -5.15
C LEU A 22 -14.28 23.58 -4.25
N ILE A 23 -14.73 24.65 -3.57
CA ILE A 23 -13.91 25.35 -2.56
C ILE A 23 -13.77 24.52 -1.26
N HIS A 24 -14.74 23.62 -0.98
CA HIS A 24 -14.65 22.63 0.11
C HIS A 24 -13.88 21.36 -0.25
N PHE A 25 -13.55 21.13 -1.52
CA PHE A 25 -12.55 20.13 -1.92
C PHE A 25 -11.16 20.71 -1.62
N GLN A 26 -10.93 20.97 -0.33
CA GLN A 26 -9.65 21.45 0.16
C GLN A 26 -8.60 20.41 -0.22
N ARG A 27 -7.59 20.93 -0.92
CA ARG A 27 -6.26 20.38 -1.06
C ARG A 27 -5.93 19.54 0.18
N VAL A 28 -5.81 18.23 0.03
CA VAL A 28 -5.15 17.40 1.04
C VAL A 28 -3.68 17.76 0.92
N ASP A 29 -3.30 18.88 1.54
CA ASP A 29 -1.90 19.27 1.62
C ASP A 29 -1.18 18.22 2.46
N ALA A 30 -0.07 17.70 1.95
CA ALA A 30 0.81 16.81 2.69
C ALA A 30 1.35 17.56 3.92
N GLN A 31 0.70 17.37 5.08
CA GLN A 31 1.09 18.04 6.31
C GLN A 31 2.42 17.47 6.82
N SER A 32 3.38 18.34 7.12
CA SER A 32 4.58 17.98 7.88
C SER A 32 4.56 18.67 9.23
N ILE A 33 5.08 17.99 10.26
CA ILE A 33 5.21 18.55 11.61
C ILE A 33 6.65 18.51 12.08
N TYR A 34 7.07 19.56 12.77
CA TYR A 34 8.43 19.83 13.20
C TYR A 34 8.48 19.90 14.71
N LYS A 35 9.49 19.29 15.30
CA LYS A 35 9.73 19.33 16.74
C LYS A 35 9.90 20.77 17.21
N CYS A 36 9.32 21.07 18.37
CA CYS A 36 9.46 22.37 19.01
C CYS A 36 10.79 22.41 19.79
N ASP A 37 11.58 23.47 19.58
CA ASP A 37 12.83 23.69 20.32
C ASP A 37 12.56 24.16 21.76
N ASN A 38 13.41 23.77 22.70
CA ASN A 38 13.46 24.29 24.09
C ASN A 38 12.17 24.15 24.93
N GLU A 39 11.26 23.25 24.54
CA GLU A 39 10.06 22.95 25.32
C GLU A 39 10.35 21.91 26.42
N LYS A 40 9.76 22.11 27.60
CA LYS A 40 9.86 21.15 28.73
C LYS A 40 9.29 19.76 28.41
N HIS A 41 8.40 19.67 27.41
CA HIS A 41 7.76 18.44 26.99
C HIS A 41 7.86 18.30 25.47
N ILE A 42 7.85 17.07 24.97
CA ILE A 42 7.87 16.81 23.53
C ILE A 42 6.65 17.46 22.86
N CYS A 43 6.93 18.23 21.82
CA CYS A 43 5.99 19.04 21.08
C CYS A 43 6.36 18.99 19.59
N TYR A 44 5.33 18.97 18.73
CA TYR A 44 5.46 19.15 17.28
C TYR A 44 4.44 20.17 16.79
N LYS A 45 4.85 21.03 15.87
CA LYS A 45 4.03 22.06 15.22
C LYS A 45 4.04 21.89 13.71
N ASN A 46 2.98 22.29 13.03
CA ASN A 46 2.97 22.35 11.56
C ASN A 46 3.71 23.61 11.06
N SER A 47 3.77 23.79 9.74
CA SER A 47 4.38 24.96 9.07
C SER A 47 3.77 26.30 9.48
N ASP A 48 2.49 26.31 9.86
CA ASP A 48 1.77 27.52 10.30
C ASP A 48 2.03 27.86 11.78
N GLY A 49 2.87 27.06 12.45
CA GLY A 49 3.16 27.20 13.87
C GLY A 49 2.08 26.61 14.79
N LYS A 50 1.02 26.00 14.25
CA LYS A 50 -0.02 25.32 15.03
C LYS A 50 0.57 24.07 15.68
N THR A 51 0.47 23.96 17.01
CA THR A 51 0.85 22.76 17.73
C THR A 51 -0.08 21.59 17.38
N ILE A 52 0.50 20.48 16.92
CA ILE A 52 -0.21 19.24 16.57
C ILE A 52 -0.04 18.20 17.67
N VAL A 53 1.19 18.04 18.17
CA VAL A 53 1.49 17.15 19.29
C VAL A 53 2.01 18.00 20.43
N LYS A 54 1.45 17.84 21.63
CA LYS A 54 2.03 18.32 22.89
C LYS A 54 1.66 17.34 23.98
N SER A 55 2.61 16.54 24.44
CA SER A 55 2.30 15.47 25.37
C SER A 55 3.38 15.27 26.43
N LYS A 56 2.95 15.18 27.68
CA LYS A 56 3.81 14.86 28.83
C LYS A 56 4.19 13.37 28.89
N LYS A 57 3.53 12.52 28.08
CA LYS A 57 3.78 11.07 28.06
C LYS A 57 5.08 10.71 27.35
N TYR A 58 5.49 11.54 26.40
CA TYR A 58 6.74 11.38 25.67
C TYR A 58 7.86 12.14 26.38
N THR A 59 9.02 11.50 26.46
CA THR A 59 10.23 12.03 27.08
C THR A 59 11.35 12.26 26.10
N ILE A 60 11.31 11.59 24.94
CA ILE A 60 12.34 11.68 23.90
C ILE A 60 11.65 11.80 22.54
N ALA A 61 12.17 12.66 21.67
CA ALA A 61 11.84 12.69 20.26
C ALA A 61 13.06 12.19 19.49
N PHE A 62 12.90 11.07 18.77
CA PHE A 62 13.94 10.50 17.92
C PHE A 62 13.86 11.05 16.48
N THR A 63 12.72 11.62 16.11
CA THR A 63 12.48 12.19 14.78
C THR A 63 12.13 13.67 14.94
N ASP A 64 12.93 14.56 14.34
CA ASP A 64 12.69 16.00 14.45
C ASP A 64 11.65 16.51 13.45
N THR A 65 11.58 15.91 12.25
CA THR A 65 10.59 16.25 11.21
C THR A 65 9.79 15.02 10.82
N ILE A 66 8.47 15.11 10.93
CA ILE A 66 7.54 14.03 10.63
C ILE A 66 6.70 14.42 9.41
N THR A 67 6.99 13.77 8.29
CA THR A 67 6.24 13.89 7.03
C THR A 67 5.14 12.83 6.93
N SER A 68 5.47 11.58 7.33
CA SER A 68 4.55 10.44 7.34
C SER A 68 4.51 9.78 8.71
N ILE A 69 5.67 9.35 9.21
CA ILE A 69 5.84 8.70 10.51
C ILE A 69 7.06 9.30 11.23
N GLY A 70 6.97 9.39 12.56
CA GLY A 70 8.10 9.69 13.44
C GLY A 70 8.06 8.88 14.72
N PHE A 71 9.15 8.92 15.46
CA PHE A 71 9.35 8.07 16.64
C PHE A 71 9.56 8.90 17.90
N VAL A 72 8.83 8.53 18.95
CA VAL A 72 8.88 9.17 20.27
C VAL A 72 9.02 8.12 21.37
N GLY A 73 9.88 8.39 22.35
CA GLY A 73 10.10 7.55 23.52
C GLY A 73 9.24 7.97 24.69
N ASN A 74 8.77 7.01 25.49
CA ASN A 74 8.03 7.27 26.74
C ASN A 74 8.83 6.87 27.99
N ARG A 75 8.31 7.23 29.17
CA ARG A 75 8.93 6.92 30.47
C ARG A 75 9.12 5.44 30.78
N LYS A 76 8.41 4.55 30.08
CA LYS A 76 8.54 3.09 30.23
C LYS A 76 9.65 2.53 29.32
N GLY A 77 10.38 3.38 28.61
CA GLY A 77 11.42 2.97 27.67
C GLY A 77 10.87 2.38 26.36
N LYS A 78 9.56 2.52 26.10
CA LYS A 78 8.95 2.11 24.83
C LYS A 78 9.08 3.21 23.80
N ILE A 79 9.29 2.80 22.55
CA ILE A 79 9.35 3.69 21.39
C ILE A 79 8.05 3.53 20.62
N ILE A 80 7.40 4.64 20.32
CA ILE A 80 6.08 4.68 19.70
C ILE A 80 6.19 5.40 18.36
N GLY A 81 5.66 4.78 17.31
CA GLY A 81 5.43 5.42 16.03
C GLY A 81 4.22 6.34 16.09
N ILE A 82 4.37 7.57 15.64
CA ILE A 82 3.29 8.56 15.50
C ILE A 82 3.22 9.07 14.07
N ASP A 83 2.03 9.34 13.57
CA ASP A 83 1.86 9.99 12.26
C ASP A 83 2.01 11.53 12.36
N ASN A 84 1.96 12.19 11.20
CA ASN A 84 1.99 13.65 11.06
C ASN A 84 0.75 14.38 11.60
N HIS A 85 -0.26 13.65 12.09
CA HIS A 85 -1.41 14.19 12.83
C HIS A 85 -1.28 13.95 14.34
N GLY A 86 -0.19 13.31 14.78
CA GLY A 86 0.07 12.99 16.18
C GLY A 86 -0.61 11.73 16.69
N LYS A 87 -1.19 10.92 15.81
CA LYS A 87 -1.83 9.66 16.18
C LYS A 87 -0.77 8.60 16.44
N GLU A 88 -0.88 7.88 17.56
CA GLU A 88 -0.05 6.70 17.81
C GLU A 88 -0.46 5.55 16.91
N LEU A 89 0.52 4.91 16.28
CA LEU A 89 0.35 3.83 15.34
C LEU A 89 0.64 2.48 16.01
N PHE A 90 1.87 2.28 16.47
CA PHE A 90 2.36 1.04 17.06
C PHE A 90 3.61 1.28 17.93
N GLU A 91 3.97 0.27 18.71
CA GLU A 91 5.29 0.22 19.37
C GLU A 91 6.33 -0.25 18.35
N VAL A 92 7.48 0.41 18.33
CA VAL A 92 8.61 0.10 17.44
C VAL A 92 9.56 -0.82 18.18
N TYR A 93 10.10 -1.82 17.47
CA TYR A 93 11.15 -2.67 18.03
C TYR A 93 12.33 -1.79 18.45
N LYS A 94 12.89 -2.03 19.63
CA LYS A 94 13.98 -1.21 20.17
C LYS A 94 15.32 -1.89 19.90
N ILE A 95 16.25 -1.18 19.27
CA ILE A 95 17.66 -1.58 19.21
C ILE A 95 18.45 -0.65 20.14
N ASP A 96 19.13 -1.25 21.11
CA ASP A 96 19.85 -0.51 22.15
C ASP A 96 18.95 0.55 22.82
N ASN A 97 19.19 1.83 22.55
CA ASN A 97 18.46 2.96 23.09
C ASN A 97 17.57 3.68 22.06
N GLY A 98 17.45 3.16 20.84
CA GLY A 98 16.78 3.81 19.71
C GLY A 98 15.77 2.93 18.96
N PRO A 99 15.01 3.52 18.03
CA PRO A 99 14.11 2.77 17.16
C PRO A 99 14.88 1.81 16.26
N ASP A 100 14.23 0.72 15.86
CA ASP A 100 14.74 -0.16 14.81
C ASP A 100 15.04 0.62 13.52
N CYS A 101 16.16 0.28 12.89
CA CYS A 101 16.57 0.91 11.64
C CYS A 101 15.66 0.42 10.49
N VAL A 102 15.41 1.30 9.52
CA VAL A 102 14.75 0.92 8.27
C VAL A 102 15.74 0.11 7.43
N SER A 103 15.33 -1.09 7.02
CA SER A 103 16.08 -1.99 6.14
C SER A 103 15.13 -2.59 5.10
N ASP A 104 15.49 -2.54 3.82
CA ASP A 104 14.62 -2.87 2.68
C ASP A 104 13.24 -2.20 2.73
N GLY A 105 13.20 -0.96 3.21
CA GLY A 105 12.00 -0.16 3.35
C GLY A 105 11.09 -0.54 4.53
N LEU A 106 11.49 -1.51 5.35
CA LEU A 106 10.73 -2.02 6.49
C LEU A 106 11.50 -1.89 7.80
N PHE A 107 10.80 -1.87 8.92
CA PHE A 107 11.37 -1.96 10.27
C PHE A 107 10.45 -2.78 11.18
N ARG A 108 11.00 -3.37 12.24
CA ARG A 108 10.22 -4.24 13.13
C ARG A 108 9.37 -3.42 14.10
N ILE A 109 8.18 -3.94 14.37
CA ILE A 109 7.23 -3.38 15.32
C ILE A 109 6.82 -4.44 16.34
N ILE A 110 6.33 -3.97 17.49
CA ILE A 110 5.83 -4.82 18.57
C ILE A 110 4.32 -4.69 18.67
N GLY A 111 3.62 -5.82 18.55
CA GLY A 111 2.19 -5.90 18.79
C GLY A 111 1.85 -5.83 20.27
N LYS A 112 0.58 -5.57 20.58
CA LYS A 112 0.08 -5.61 21.98
C LYS A 112 0.26 -6.99 22.65
N ASN A 113 0.42 -8.03 21.84
CA ASN A 113 0.73 -9.41 22.25
C ASN A 113 2.23 -9.66 22.51
N GLY A 114 3.09 -8.64 22.38
CA GLY A 114 4.53 -8.77 22.52
C GLY A 114 5.23 -9.46 21.34
N LYS A 115 4.49 -9.78 20.27
CA LYS A 115 5.06 -10.40 19.06
C LYS A 115 5.66 -9.33 18.14
N VAL A 116 6.57 -9.77 17.28
CA VAL A 116 7.25 -8.97 16.27
C VAL A 116 6.49 -9.05 14.95
N GLY A 117 6.29 -7.88 14.34
CA GLY A 117 5.82 -7.71 12.97
C GLY A 117 6.72 -6.71 12.24
N PHE A 118 6.29 -6.26 11.06
CA PHE A 118 7.04 -5.28 10.26
C PHE A 118 6.11 -4.16 9.78
N ALA A 119 6.62 -2.94 9.76
CA ALA A 119 5.95 -1.78 9.19
C ALA A 119 6.86 -1.06 8.19
N ASP A 120 6.25 -0.31 7.28
CA ASP A 120 6.95 0.55 6.32
C ASP A 120 7.15 1.98 6.87
N THR A 121 7.92 2.78 6.12
CA THR A 121 8.18 4.19 6.42
C THR A 121 6.98 5.12 6.23
N CYS A 122 5.83 4.60 5.81
CA CYS A 122 4.55 5.32 5.80
C CYS A 122 3.72 5.02 7.06
N GLY A 123 4.19 4.15 7.95
CA GLY A 123 3.49 3.75 9.15
C GLY A 123 2.42 2.69 8.93
N VAL A 124 2.51 1.95 7.83
CA VAL A 124 1.63 0.80 7.56
C VAL A 124 2.31 -0.47 8.06
N ILE A 125 1.56 -1.28 8.83
CA ILE A 125 1.96 -2.65 9.16
C ILE A 125 1.92 -3.51 7.89
N VAL A 126 3.08 -3.94 7.42
CA VAL A 126 3.28 -4.80 6.23
C VAL A 126 3.17 -6.28 6.60
N ILE A 127 3.70 -6.66 7.77
CA ILE A 127 3.54 -7.99 8.33
C ILE A 127 3.00 -7.84 9.76
N PRO A 128 1.80 -8.38 10.06
CA PRO A 128 1.22 -8.29 11.40
C PRO A 128 2.15 -8.87 12.48
N PRO A 129 2.07 -8.37 13.73
CA PRO A 129 2.89 -8.91 14.81
C PRO A 129 2.49 -10.34 15.21
N VAL A 130 3.21 -11.32 14.67
CA VAL A 130 2.94 -12.77 14.86
C VAL A 130 4.18 -13.56 15.27
N PHE A 131 5.38 -13.07 14.97
CA PHE A 131 6.61 -13.79 15.27
C PHE A 131 7.04 -13.56 16.71
N SER A 132 7.66 -14.55 17.33
CA SER A 132 8.30 -14.31 18.63
C SER A 132 9.58 -13.49 18.46
N TYR A 133 10.28 -13.69 17.34
CA TYR A 133 11.40 -12.83 16.94
C TYR A 133 11.56 -12.81 15.42
N ALA A 134 12.13 -11.71 14.93
CA ALA A 134 12.52 -11.53 13.55
C ALA A 134 13.84 -10.74 13.47
N THR A 135 14.72 -11.11 12.55
CA THR A 135 15.81 -10.22 12.11
C THR A 135 15.24 -9.09 11.23
N PRO A 136 15.97 -7.97 11.03
CA PRO A 136 15.65 -7.05 9.95
C PRO A 136 15.64 -7.77 8.60
N PHE A 137 14.94 -7.18 7.62
CA PHE A 137 15.08 -7.60 6.23
C PHE A 137 16.46 -7.19 5.70
N LEU A 138 17.12 -8.09 4.98
CA LEU A 138 18.36 -7.82 4.26
C LEU A 138 18.34 -8.62 2.96
N ASP A 139 18.61 -7.96 1.84
CA ASP A 139 18.55 -8.55 0.49
C ASP A 139 17.21 -9.25 0.23
N GLY A 140 16.15 -8.73 0.83
CA GLY A 140 14.80 -9.24 0.69
C GLY A 140 14.41 -10.41 1.54
N GLU A 141 15.23 -10.82 2.50
CA GLU A 141 14.87 -11.91 3.38
C GLU A 141 14.99 -11.48 4.84
N ALA A 142 14.11 -12.01 5.68
CA ALA A 142 14.22 -11.93 7.11
C ALA A 142 14.12 -13.33 7.71
N LYS A 143 14.96 -13.61 8.71
CA LYS A 143 14.91 -14.85 9.47
C LYS A 143 13.97 -14.66 10.65
N VAL A 144 12.96 -15.52 10.76
CA VAL A 144 11.88 -15.40 11.74
C VAL A 144 11.62 -16.71 12.45
N THR A 145 10.95 -16.62 13.60
CA THR A 145 10.49 -17.79 14.35
C THR A 145 9.23 -17.49 15.13
N PHE A 146 8.38 -18.49 15.30
CA PHE A 146 7.20 -18.42 16.16
C PHE A 146 7.50 -18.75 17.63
N GLU A 147 8.68 -19.29 17.94
CA GLU A 147 9.04 -19.78 19.27
C GLU A 147 10.52 -19.65 19.55
N GLY A 148 10.89 -19.53 20.82
CA GLY A 148 12.28 -19.37 21.25
C GLY A 148 12.39 -18.39 22.39
N GLU A 149 13.63 -18.15 22.80
CA GLU A 149 13.93 -17.35 23.97
C GLU A 149 15.09 -16.39 23.69
N GLU A 150 15.01 -15.22 24.30
CA GLU A 150 16.11 -14.27 24.30
C GLU A 150 17.18 -14.77 25.27
N GLN A 151 18.39 -14.92 24.75
CA GLN A 151 19.58 -15.29 25.51
C GLN A 151 20.47 -14.07 25.68
N LYS A 152 21.14 -14.01 26.82
CA LYS A 152 22.11 -12.95 27.12
C LYS A 152 23.44 -13.58 27.55
N GLN A 153 24.50 -13.25 26.83
CA GLN A 153 25.87 -13.65 27.17
C GLN A 153 26.76 -12.40 27.25
N GLY A 154 27.04 -11.95 28.48
CA GLY A 154 27.70 -10.67 28.70
C GLY A 154 26.84 -9.50 28.20
N GLU A 155 27.41 -8.65 27.35
CA GLU A 155 26.71 -7.54 26.69
C GLU A 155 25.94 -7.98 25.43
N TYR A 156 26.14 -9.21 24.95
CA TYR A 156 25.47 -9.70 23.74
C TYR A 156 24.09 -10.28 24.07
N GLN A 157 23.08 -9.81 23.35
CA GLN A 157 21.74 -10.37 23.33
C GLN A 157 21.50 -11.03 21.97
N TYR A 158 21.03 -12.27 21.98
CA TYR A 158 20.64 -13.00 20.78
C TYR A 158 19.39 -13.83 21.04
N TRP A 159 18.78 -14.31 19.97
CA TRP A 159 17.59 -15.14 20.07
C TRP A 159 17.94 -16.57 19.70
N GLU A 160 17.52 -17.52 20.52
CA GLU A 160 17.72 -18.94 20.27
C GLU A 160 16.37 -19.61 19.97
N SER A 161 16.36 -20.42 18.91
CA SER A 161 15.18 -21.18 18.48
C SER A 161 15.63 -22.37 17.65
N ASN A 162 14.89 -23.47 17.77
CA ASN A 162 15.09 -24.65 16.94
C ASN A 162 14.31 -24.60 15.62
N GLN A 163 13.41 -23.63 15.44
CA GLN A 163 12.45 -23.56 14.33
C GLN A 163 12.54 -22.21 13.61
N TRP A 164 13.70 -21.93 13.05
CA TRP A 164 13.89 -20.76 12.19
C TRP A 164 13.42 -21.04 10.76
N PHE A 165 12.82 -20.03 10.14
CA PHE A 165 12.53 -20.03 8.71
C PHE A 165 12.73 -18.64 8.12
N LEU A 166 12.88 -18.58 6.80
CA LEU A 166 13.02 -17.32 6.08
C LEU A 166 11.65 -16.87 5.58
N ILE A 167 11.42 -15.57 5.62
CA ILE A 167 10.34 -14.91 4.91
C ILE A 167 10.95 -13.95 3.90
N THR A 168 10.35 -13.85 2.73
CA THR A 168 10.74 -12.88 1.72
C THR A 168 10.01 -11.56 1.93
N SER A 169 10.69 -10.46 1.64
CA SER A 169 10.12 -9.13 1.68
C SER A 169 9.01 -9.12 0.63
N PRO A 170 7.78 -8.73 1.01
CA PRO A 170 6.69 -8.66 0.05
C PRO A 170 6.98 -7.67 -1.10
N ASN A 171 7.97 -6.80 -0.93
CA ASN A 171 8.44 -5.84 -1.95
C ASN A 171 9.34 -6.47 -3.04
N LEU A 172 9.80 -7.71 -2.89
CA LEU A 172 10.74 -8.36 -3.84
C LEU A 172 10.16 -9.51 -4.66
N LEU A 173 8.88 -9.85 -4.46
CA LEU A 173 8.18 -10.82 -5.30
C LEU A 173 7.95 -10.34 -6.75
N ASP A 174 8.36 -9.12 -7.10
CA ASP A 174 8.27 -8.55 -8.46
C ASP A 174 9.42 -9.00 -9.39
N HIS A 175 10.40 -9.77 -8.91
CA HIS A 175 11.63 -10.06 -9.69
C HIS A 175 12.03 -11.53 -9.87
N SER A 176 11.38 -12.53 -9.25
CA SER A 176 11.90 -13.92 -9.28
C SER A 176 10.99 -15.01 -9.88
N MET A 177 9.84 -14.68 -10.47
CA MET A 177 8.98 -15.68 -11.13
C MET A 177 9.01 -15.56 -12.64
N ASN A 178 10.14 -15.88 -13.27
CA ASN A 178 10.16 -16.09 -14.72
C ASN A 178 11.18 -17.16 -15.11
N GLU A 179 10.85 -18.43 -14.90
CA GLU A 179 11.45 -19.56 -15.63
C GLU A 179 10.65 -20.86 -15.41
N MET A 180 9.68 -21.10 -16.29
CA MET A 180 9.34 -22.41 -16.88
C MET A 180 7.90 -22.41 -17.41
N ALA A 181 7.75 -22.21 -18.72
CA ALA A 181 6.75 -22.90 -19.54
C ALA A 181 6.93 -22.53 -21.02
N THR A 182 7.61 -23.39 -21.79
CA THR A 182 7.32 -23.49 -23.23
C THR A 182 7.34 -24.95 -23.66
N SER A 183 6.20 -25.49 -24.08
CA SER A 183 5.95 -25.69 -25.51
C SER A 183 4.54 -26.25 -25.75
N THR A 184 3.69 -25.48 -26.45
CA THR A 184 2.86 -25.97 -27.57
C THR A 184 2.45 -24.74 -28.40
N LYS A 185 2.67 -24.81 -29.71
CA LYS A 185 2.45 -23.71 -30.67
C LYS A 185 0.96 -23.34 -30.79
N PHE A 186 0.59 -22.23 -30.17
CA PHE A 186 -0.47 -21.32 -30.62
C PHE A 186 0.18 -19.95 -30.77
N ASP A 187 -0.24 -19.13 -31.74
CA ASP A 187 0.21 -17.74 -31.85
C ASP A 187 -0.26 -16.98 -30.60
N THR A 188 0.54 -17.03 -29.55
CA THR A 188 0.25 -16.35 -28.30
C THR A 188 0.37 -14.85 -28.55
N PRO A 189 -0.68 -14.06 -28.25
CA PRO A 189 -0.63 -12.63 -28.42
C PRO A 189 0.48 -12.07 -27.51
N THR A 190 1.39 -11.30 -28.10
CA THR A 190 2.50 -10.64 -27.40
C THR A 190 2.43 -9.12 -27.60
N LEU A 191 2.91 -8.36 -26.61
CA LEU A 191 3.09 -6.91 -26.73
C LEU A 191 4.46 -6.59 -27.31
N THR A 192 4.51 -5.68 -28.29
CA THR A 192 5.78 -5.13 -28.78
C THR A 192 6.42 -4.24 -27.73
N THR A 193 7.71 -3.95 -27.88
CA THR A 193 8.43 -3.04 -26.99
C THR A 193 7.79 -1.65 -26.97
N GLU A 194 7.34 -1.15 -28.11
CA GLU A 194 6.66 0.14 -28.26
C GLU A 194 5.32 0.15 -27.53
N GLU A 195 4.54 -0.94 -27.65
CA GLU A 195 3.28 -1.09 -26.91
C GLU A 195 3.54 -1.07 -25.40
N LYS A 196 4.53 -1.83 -24.91
CA LYS A 196 4.90 -1.84 -23.48
C LYS A 196 5.34 -0.46 -22.98
N HIS A 197 6.16 0.25 -23.75
CA HIS A 197 6.61 1.60 -23.41
C HIS A 197 5.43 2.57 -23.34
N LYS A 198 4.52 2.53 -24.33
CA LYS A 198 3.35 3.41 -24.37
C LYS A 198 2.40 3.15 -23.19
N VAL A 199 2.23 1.90 -22.76
CA VAL A 199 1.46 1.59 -21.54
C VAL A 199 2.09 2.24 -20.31
N LYS A 200 3.42 2.08 -20.12
CA LYS A 200 4.15 2.68 -18.99
C LYS A 200 4.08 4.20 -18.99
N GLU A 201 4.19 4.82 -20.16
CA GLU A 201 4.04 6.28 -20.30
C GLU A 201 2.64 6.76 -19.89
N LEU A 202 1.58 6.07 -20.33
CA LEU A 202 0.21 6.39 -19.95
C LEU A 202 -0.06 6.14 -18.47
N ALA A 203 0.56 5.13 -17.87
CA ALA A 203 0.50 4.85 -16.44
C ALA A 203 1.22 5.94 -15.61
N ALA A 204 2.38 6.41 -16.07
CA ALA A 204 3.17 7.44 -15.41
C ALA A 204 2.43 8.78 -15.30
N GLN A 205 1.51 9.07 -16.22
CA GLN A 205 0.64 10.27 -16.20
C GLN A 205 -0.40 10.27 -15.08
N ALA A 206 -0.65 9.13 -14.41
CA ALA A 206 -1.54 9.09 -13.26
C ALA A 206 -0.95 9.91 -12.09
N PRO A 207 -1.78 10.64 -11.31
CA PRO A 207 -1.29 11.39 -10.15
C PRO A 207 -0.58 10.48 -9.14
N ASP A 208 0.46 10.98 -8.47
CA ASP A 208 1.24 10.19 -7.50
C ASP A 208 0.36 9.62 -6.38
N SER A 209 -0.61 10.40 -5.89
CA SER A 209 -1.58 9.93 -4.90
C SER A 209 -2.41 8.73 -5.37
N ILE A 210 -2.75 8.67 -6.67
CA ILE A 210 -3.47 7.56 -7.27
C ILE A 210 -2.55 6.35 -7.45
N LYS A 211 -1.32 6.56 -7.91
CA LYS A 211 -0.31 5.49 -8.03
C LYS A 211 -0.04 4.84 -6.67
N THR A 212 0.23 5.64 -5.64
CA THR A 212 0.45 5.15 -4.27
C THR A 212 -0.75 4.39 -3.74
N CYS A 213 -1.97 4.94 -3.88
CA CYS A 213 -3.18 4.29 -3.40
C CYS A 213 -3.47 2.97 -4.14
N PHE A 214 -3.27 2.94 -5.47
CA PHE A 214 -3.44 1.75 -6.28
C PHE A 214 -2.44 0.67 -5.91
N SER A 215 -1.14 0.98 -5.85
CA SER A 215 -0.10 0.01 -5.49
C SER A 215 -0.34 -0.59 -4.10
N PHE A 216 -0.74 0.24 -3.14
CA PHE A 216 -1.05 -0.20 -1.78
C PHE A 216 -2.26 -1.14 -1.73
N LEU A 217 -3.36 -0.79 -2.40
CA LEU A 217 -4.56 -1.61 -2.41
C LEU A 217 -4.38 -2.89 -3.23
N LEU A 218 -3.62 -2.83 -4.33
CA LEU A 218 -3.27 -3.98 -5.14
C LEU A 218 -2.42 -4.97 -4.35
N TYR A 219 -1.44 -4.47 -3.59
CA TYR A 219 -0.66 -5.28 -2.66
C TYR A 219 -1.55 -6.03 -1.66
N LYS A 220 -2.45 -5.31 -0.98
CA LYS A 220 -3.37 -5.94 -0.02
C LYS A 220 -4.26 -6.99 -0.66
N TRP A 221 -4.77 -6.72 -1.87
CA TRP A 221 -5.63 -7.66 -2.59
C TRP A 221 -4.87 -8.92 -2.99
N ASN A 222 -3.66 -8.79 -3.53
CA ASN A 222 -2.78 -9.93 -3.86
C ASN A 222 -2.41 -10.74 -2.61
N TYR A 223 -2.14 -10.08 -1.48
CA TYR A 223 -1.91 -10.74 -0.21
C TYR A 223 -3.15 -11.53 0.25
N ALA A 224 -4.33 -10.92 0.21
CA ALA A 224 -5.57 -11.58 0.59
C ALA A 224 -5.92 -12.77 -0.33
N ILE A 225 -5.64 -12.68 -1.63
CA ILE A 225 -5.80 -13.80 -2.58
C ILE A 225 -4.94 -15.01 -2.17
N THR A 226 -3.68 -14.75 -1.81
CA THR A 226 -2.70 -15.80 -1.51
C THR A 226 -2.79 -16.35 -0.08
N HIS A 227 -3.44 -15.63 0.84
CA HIS A 227 -3.51 -15.98 2.26
C HIS A 227 -4.93 -16.31 2.75
N ASN A 228 -5.92 -16.26 1.86
CA ASN A 228 -7.29 -16.69 2.15
C ASN A 228 -7.50 -18.13 1.66
N ARG A 229 -7.85 -19.03 2.58
CA ARG A 229 -8.08 -20.46 2.29
C ARG A 229 -9.14 -20.70 1.22
N GLU A 230 -10.21 -19.90 1.17
CA GLU A 230 -11.25 -20.00 0.13
C GLU A 230 -10.69 -19.62 -1.24
N MET A 231 -9.83 -18.60 -1.30
CA MET A 231 -9.25 -18.12 -2.55
C MET A 231 -8.19 -19.08 -3.10
N LEU A 232 -7.34 -19.64 -2.24
CA LEU A 232 -6.35 -20.66 -2.62
C LEU A 232 -6.99 -21.93 -3.20
N LEU A 233 -8.22 -22.26 -2.79
CA LEU A 233 -8.98 -23.41 -3.30
C LEU A 233 -9.86 -23.05 -4.50
N SER A 234 -9.96 -21.77 -4.84
CA SER A 234 -10.80 -21.30 -5.96
C SER A 234 -10.04 -21.42 -7.27
N SER A 235 -10.61 -22.14 -8.24
CA SER A 235 -10.15 -22.16 -9.63
C SER A 235 -10.65 -20.97 -10.46
N ASN A 236 -11.47 -20.10 -9.87
CA ASN A 236 -12.07 -18.95 -10.53
C ASN A 236 -11.51 -17.64 -9.97
N THR A 237 -10.85 -16.85 -10.83
CA THR A 237 -10.31 -15.53 -10.46
C THR A 237 -11.39 -14.54 -10.04
N TYR A 238 -12.63 -14.69 -10.53
CA TYR A 238 -13.74 -13.83 -10.09
C TYR A 238 -14.09 -14.00 -8.61
N SER A 239 -13.72 -15.12 -7.97
CA SER A 239 -13.86 -15.28 -6.51
C SER A 239 -13.07 -14.22 -5.74
N TYR A 240 -11.96 -13.73 -6.29
CA TYR A 240 -11.13 -12.70 -5.66
C TYR A 240 -11.87 -11.37 -5.50
N SER A 241 -12.94 -11.14 -6.28
CA SER A 241 -13.79 -9.95 -6.15
C SER A 241 -14.63 -9.90 -4.87
N LYS A 242 -14.73 -11.03 -4.14
CA LYS A 242 -15.41 -11.11 -2.84
C LYS A 242 -14.58 -10.54 -1.69
N LEU A 243 -13.27 -10.36 -1.90
CA LEU A 243 -12.36 -9.86 -0.88
C LEU A 243 -12.60 -8.35 -0.64
N PRO A 244 -12.56 -7.86 0.62
CA PRO A 244 -12.79 -6.44 0.92
C PRO A 244 -11.87 -5.48 0.15
N GLU A 245 -10.61 -5.89 -0.09
CA GLU A 245 -9.59 -5.13 -0.81
C GLU A 245 -10.01 -4.80 -2.25
N PHE A 246 -10.72 -5.73 -2.89
CA PHE A 246 -11.25 -5.54 -4.23
C PHE A 246 -12.23 -4.37 -4.31
N HIS A 247 -13.09 -4.22 -3.29
CA HIS A 247 -14.07 -3.14 -3.27
C HIS A 247 -13.42 -1.77 -3.17
N TYR A 248 -12.30 -1.66 -2.45
CA TYR A 248 -11.52 -0.42 -2.40
C TYR A 248 -10.84 -0.12 -3.74
N LEU A 249 -10.21 -1.11 -4.37
CA LEU A 249 -9.65 -0.97 -5.73
C LEU A 249 -10.71 -0.54 -6.74
N LYS A 250 -11.87 -1.20 -6.74
CA LYS A 250 -13.01 -0.86 -7.60
C LYS A 250 -13.49 0.57 -7.36
N SER A 251 -13.54 1.02 -6.11
CA SER A 251 -14.01 2.38 -5.76
C SER A 251 -13.12 3.50 -6.30
N MET A 252 -11.85 3.19 -6.65
CA MET A 252 -10.96 4.16 -7.30
C MET A 252 -11.43 4.51 -8.72
N GLY A 253 -12.27 3.69 -9.34
CA GLY A 253 -12.90 3.97 -10.63
C GLY A 253 -11.92 4.00 -11.81
N LYS A 254 -12.34 4.56 -12.94
CA LYS A 254 -11.61 4.49 -14.21
C LYS A 254 -10.21 5.12 -14.23
N GLN A 255 -9.87 5.94 -13.23
CA GLN A 255 -8.58 6.62 -13.15
C GLN A 255 -7.41 5.65 -12.91
N ILE A 256 -7.67 4.44 -12.40
CA ILE A 256 -6.65 3.40 -12.22
C ILE A 256 -6.49 2.48 -13.44
N ILE A 257 -7.28 2.64 -14.50
CA ILE A 257 -7.18 1.80 -15.70
C ILE A 257 -5.75 1.79 -16.29
N PRO A 258 -5.04 2.93 -16.45
CA PRO A 258 -3.66 2.90 -16.94
C PRO A 258 -2.72 2.06 -16.06
N LEU A 259 -2.92 2.10 -14.74
CA LEU A 259 -2.12 1.35 -13.78
C LEU A 259 -2.43 -0.16 -13.83
N ILE A 260 -3.70 -0.53 -13.99
CA ILE A 260 -4.10 -1.92 -14.22
C ILE A 260 -3.47 -2.44 -15.53
N MET A 261 -3.47 -1.62 -16.59
CA MET A 261 -2.91 -2.00 -17.89
C MET A 261 -1.40 -2.20 -17.84
N GLU A 262 -0.69 -1.40 -17.05
CA GLU A 262 0.73 -1.58 -16.78
C GLU A 262 1.01 -2.92 -16.09
N GLN A 263 0.21 -3.32 -15.10
CA GLN A 263 0.35 -4.63 -14.45
C GLN A 263 0.06 -5.79 -15.42
N LEU A 264 -0.91 -5.62 -16.33
CA LEU A 264 -1.28 -6.61 -17.34
C LEU A 264 -0.29 -6.71 -18.53
N ILE A 265 0.79 -5.91 -18.54
CA ILE A 265 1.94 -6.16 -19.43
C ILE A 265 2.51 -7.55 -19.17
N GLU A 266 2.48 -7.98 -17.91
CA GLU A 266 2.91 -9.30 -17.47
C GLU A 266 1.71 -10.26 -17.49
N PRO A 267 1.68 -11.26 -18.40
CA PRO A 267 0.51 -12.13 -18.58
C PRO A 267 0.12 -12.91 -17.32
N SER A 268 1.08 -13.21 -16.43
CA SER A 268 0.80 -13.91 -15.18
C SER A 268 -0.10 -13.13 -14.21
N ASN A 269 -0.23 -11.82 -14.41
CA ASN A 269 -1.15 -10.94 -13.65
C ASN A 269 -2.61 -10.97 -14.15
N PHE A 270 -3.01 -12.00 -14.89
CA PHE A 270 -4.34 -12.09 -15.52
C PHE A 270 -5.53 -11.97 -14.54
N HIS A 271 -5.34 -12.24 -13.24
CA HIS A 271 -6.40 -12.05 -12.24
C HIS A 271 -6.84 -10.58 -12.12
N LEU A 272 -6.00 -9.62 -12.49
CA LEU A 272 -6.36 -8.20 -12.57
C LEU A 272 -7.43 -7.90 -13.63
N LEU A 273 -7.73 -8.83 -14.55
CA LEU A 273 -8.85 -8.67 -15.49
C LEU A 273 -10.18 -8.47 -14.76
N VAL A 274 -10.38 -9.14 -13.61
CA VAL A 274 -11.59 -8.99 -12.80
C VAL A 274 -11.73 -7.55 -12.28
N LEU A 275 -10.62 -6.92 -11.91
CA LEU A 275 -10.61 -5.52 -11.50
C LEU A 275 -10.81 -4.59 -12.69
N TYR A 276 -10.13 -4.85 -13.81
CA TYR A 276 -10.28 -4.07 -15.04
C TYR A 276 -11.75 -4.01 -15.49
N GLU A 277 -12.42 -5.15 -15.55
CA GLU A 277 -13.84 -5.22 -15.93
C GLU A 277 -14.75 -4.48 -14.95
N ALA A 278 -14.43 -4.51 -13.66
CA ALA A 278 -15.22 -3.84 -12.64
C ALA A 278 -15.12 -2.32 -12.68
N VAL A 279 -14.03 -1.75 -13.24
CA VAL A 279 -13.82 -0.30 -13.37
C VAL A 279 -13.98 0.22 -14.81
N GLN A 280 -14.07 -0.67 -15.80
CA GLN A 280 -14.27 -0.32 -17.20
C GLN A 280 -15.77 -0.18 -17.52
N GLU A 281 -16.23 1.06 -17.65
CA GLU A 281 -17.64 1.38 -17.95
C GLU A 281 -18.04 1.06 -19.40
N ASP A 282 -17.09 1.06 -20.35
CA ASP A 282 -17.37 0.75 -21.76
C ASP A 282 -17.09 -0.73 -22.07
N SER A 283 -18.16 -1.53 -22.09
CA SER A 283 -18.09 -2.98 -22.38
C SER A 283 -17.45 -3.33 -23.73
N ARG A 284 -17.38 -2.40 -24.70
CA ARG A 284 -16.70 -2.61 -25.99
C ARG A 284 -15.17 -2.62 -25.85
N LYS A 285 -14.63 -2.15 -24.72
CA LYS A 285 -13.21 -2.14 -24.40
C LYS A 285 -12.76 -3.38 -23.63
N ILE A 286 -13.67 -4.32 -23.37
CA ILE A 286 -13.39 -5.58 -22.68
C ILE A 286 -13.38 -6.69 -23.72
N VAL A 287 -12.27 -7.43 -23.78
CA VAL A 287 -12.18 -8.66 -24.58
C VAL A 287 -12.80 -9.81 -23.79
N LYS A 288 -13.91 -10.34 -24.29
CA LYS A 288 -14.69 -11.45 -23.68
C LYS A 288 -14.26 -12.85 -24.15
N ASP A 289 -13.76 -12.95 -25.37
CA ASP A 289 -13.32 -14.21 -25.98
C ASP A 289 -11.89 -14.53 -25.53
N HIS A 290 -11.61 -15.80 -25.28
CA HIS A 290 -10.37 -16.25 -24.62
C HIS A 290 -9.80 -17.53 -25.25
N THR A 291 -9.78 -17.61 -26.59
CA THR A 291 -9.00 -18.64 -27.28
C THR A 291 -7.54 -18.58 -26.79
N GLY A 292 -7.12 -19.55 -25.98
CA GLY A 292 -5.78 -19.63 -25.37
C GLY A 292 -5.65 -19.14 -23.92
N GLY A 293 -6.75 -18.88 -23.20
CA GLY A 293 -6.76 -18.68 -21.74
C GLY A 293 -6.64 -17.24 -21.24
N GLU A 294 -6.66 -17.07 -19.91
CA GLU A 294 -6.73 -15.76 -19.25
C GLU A 294 -5.47 -14.90 -19.47
N GLN A 295 -4.30 -15.54 -19.60
CA GLN A 295 -3.04 -14.85 -19.90
C GLN A 295 -3.07 -14.19 -21.30
N ASN A 296 -3.60 -14.89 -22.30
CA ASN A 296 -3.80 -14.31 -23.63
C ASN A 296 -4.82 -13.18 -23.59
N ARG A 297 -5.91 -13.36 -22.82
CA ARG A 297 -6.94 -12.34 -22.63
C ARG A 297 -6.38 -11.09 -21.96
N ALA A 298 -5.41 -11.21 -21.04
CA ALA A 298 -4.70 -10.06 -20.45
C ALA A 298 -4.02 -9.22 -21.54
N ILE A 299 -3.20 -9.85 -22.38
CA ILE A 299 -2.49 -9.17 -23.46
C ILE A 299 -3.44 -8.55 -24.50
N MET A 300 -4.52 -9.27 -24.86
CA MET A 300 -5.52 -8.75 -25.79
C MET A 300 -6.27 -7.52 -25.23
N ASN A 301 -6.53 -7.47 -23.93
CA ASN A 301 -7.14 -6.30 -23.29
C ASN A 301 -6.19 -5.10 -23.29
N VAL A 302 -4.88 -5.31 -23.05
CA VAL A 302 -3.88 -4.23 -23.16
C VAL A 302 -3.84 -3.67 -24.59
N LYS A 303 -3.77 -4.53 -25.62
CA LYS A 303 -3.82 -4.10 -27.03
C LYS A 303 -5.11 -3.34 -27.37
N ARG A 304 -6.25 -3.86 -26.93
CA ARG A 304 -7.56 -3.21 -27.14
C ARG A 304 -7.62 -1.83 -26.50
N TRP A 305 -7.09 -1.72 -25.29
CA TRP A 305 -7.04 -0.45 -24.56
C TRP A 305 -6.15 0.56 -25.26
N LEU A 306 -4.93 0.16 -25.68
CA LEU A 306 -4.02 1.00 -26.46
C LEU A 306 -4.64 1.48 -27.77
N GLY A 307 -5.36 0.62 -28.49
CA GLY A 307 -6.06 1.00 -29.74
C GLY A 307 -7.17 2.04 -29.54
N SER A 308 -7.56 2.33 -28.29
CA SER A 308 -8.54 3.36 -27.93
C SER A 308 -7.91 4.67 -27.42
N LYS A 309 -6.57 4.80 -27.49
CA LYS A 309 -5.78 5.91 -26.95
C LYS A 309 -5.07 6.72 -28.02
#